data_AF-A0A524IK64-F1
#
_entry.id   AF-A0A524IK64-F1
#
_cell.length_a   1.000
_cell.length_b   1.000
_cell.length_c   1.000
_cell.angle_alpha   90.00
_cell.angle_beta   90.00
_cell.angle_gamma   90.00
#
_symmetry.space_group_name_H-M   'P 1'
#
loop_
_entity.id
_entity.type
_entity.pdbx_description
1 polymer ?
#
loop_
_entity_poly.entity_id
_entity_poly.type
_entity_poly.pdbx_seq_one_letter_code
_entity_poly.pdbx_strand_id
1 'polypeptide(L)'
;MRLLLGEMLRHLGYDVQCVAEGKEALVRYQEAYHARQPFHAVILDLTVTGGLGGKDTFQQLRQFDPQVKAIVSSGYSNDPVLSGYSTFRFYGVVAKPFRLAELSQVLHQITA
;
A
#
# COMPACT_ATOMS: atom_id res chain seq x y z
N MET A 1 9.95 -8.41 6.53
CA MET A 1 9.04 -7.24 6.59
C MET A 1 7.68 -7.52 5.98
N ARG A 2 7.58 -7.85 4.68
CA ARG A 2 6.31 -8.13 3.99
C ARG A 2 5.44 -9.21 4.67
N LEU A 3 6.03 -10.33 5.08
CA LEU A 3 5.30 -11.41 5.73
C LEU A 3 4.72 -10.99 7.09
N LEU A 4 5.53 -10.31 7.92
CA LEU A 4 5.12 -9.79 9.22
C LEU A 4 3.98 -8.77 9.10
N LEU A 5 4.06 -7.84 8.15
CA LEU A 5 2.95 -6.91 7.87
C LEU A 5 1.69 -7.69 7.46
N GLY A 6 1.84 -8.69 6.58
CA GLY A 6 0.71 -9.53 6.16
C GLY A 6 0.06 -10.28 7.32
N GLU A 7 0.85 -10.81 8.27
CA GLU A 7 0.33 -11.45 9.48
C GLU A 7 -0.39 -10.46 10.40
N MET A 8 0.17 -9.27 10.61
CA MET A 8 -0.49 -8.22 11.41
C MET A 8 -1.86 -7.82 10.82
N LEU A 9 -1.94 -7.66 9.50
CA LEU A 9 -3.17 -7.32 8.81
C LEU A 9 -4.22 -8.44 8.88
N ARG A 10 -3.79 -9.70 8.73
CA ARG A 10 -4.69 -10.85 8.94
C ARG A 10 -5.18 -10.94 10.38
N HIS A 11 -4.33 -10.62 11.36
CA HIS A 11 -4.73 -10.54 12.76
C HIS A 11 -5.78 -9.46 13.02
N LEU A 12 -5.76 -8.38 12.23
CA LEU A 12 -6.79 -7.33 12.25
C LEU A 12 -8.07 -7.71 11.49
N GLY A 13 -8.14 -8.91 10.89
CA GLY A 13 -9.32 -9.40 10.18
C GLY A 13 -9.38 -9.07 8.68
N TYR A 14 -8.29 -8.58 8.10
CA TYR A 14 -8.23 -8.30 6.66
C TYR A 14 -7.83 -9.54 5.85
N ASP A 15 -8.40 -9.69 4.65
CA ASP A 15 -7.84 -10.57 3.63
C ASP A 15 -6.67 -9.88 2.92
N VAL A 16 -5.55 -10.58 2.79
CA VAL A 16 -4.26 -9.98 2.44
C VAL A 16 -3.50 -10.85 1.46
N GLN A 17 -3.24 -10.27 0.29
CA GLN A 17 -2.30 -10.80 -0.69
C GLN A 17 -0.97 -10.03 -0.64
N CYS A 18 0.13 -10.76 -0.47
CA CYS A 18 1.47 -10.21 -0.42
C CYS A 18 2.21 -10.49 -1.73
N VAL A 19 2.81 -9.47 -2.33
CA VAL A 19 3.59 -9.56 -3.59
C VAL A 19 5.02 -9.05 -3.39
N ALA A 20 5.96 -9.57 -4.16
CA ALA A 20 7.37 -9.24 -3.96
C ALA A 20 7.84 -7.97 -4.68
N GLU A 21 7.15 -7.60 -5.75
CA GLU A 21 7.53 -6.50 -6.63
C GLU A 21 6.32 -5.70 -7.11
N GLY A 22 6.54 -4.44 -7.51
CA GLY A 22 5.50 -3.56 -8.01
C GLY A 22 4.81 -4.07 -9.29
N LYS A 23 5.54 -4.79 -10.15
CA LYS A 23 4.95 -5.37 -11.37
C LYS A 23 3.93 -6.47 -11.04
N GLU A 24 4.26 -7.36 -10.10
CA GLU A 24 3.32 -8.35 -9.58
C GLU A 24 2.11 -7.68 -8.91
N ALA A 25 2.33 -6.57 -8.19
CA ALA A 25 1.23 -5.78 -7.60
C ALA A 25 0.25 -5.27 -8.67
N LEU A 26 0.77 -4.73 -9.79
CA LEU A 26 -0.05 -4.25 -10.90
C LEU A 26 -0.89 -5.37 -11.51
N VAL A 27 -0.26 -6.52 -11.81
CA VAL A 27 -0.94 -7.68 -12.39
C VAL A 27 -2.06 -8.16 -11.48
N ARG A 28 -1.77 -8.39 -10.20
CA ARG A 28 -2.76 -8.90 -9.24
C ARG A 28 -3.91 -7.91 -9.02
N TYR A 29 -3.61 -6.62 -8.97
CA TYR A 29 -4.64 -5.59 -8.84
C TYR A 29 -5.59 -5.60 -10.04
N GLN A 30 -5.05 -5.67 -11.26
CA GLN A 30 -5.84 -5.71 -12.49
C GLN A 30 -6.69 -6.99 -12.57
N GLU A 31 -6.10 -8.15 -12.24
CA GLU A 31 -6.83 -9.44 -12.18
C GLU A 31 -8.01 -9.37 -11.21
N ALA A 32 -7.78 -8.89 -9.98
CA ALA A 32 -8.80 -8.72 -8.96
C ALA A 32 -9.90 -7.75 -9.39
N TYR A 33 -9.52 -6.63 -10.01
CA TYR A 33 -10.45 -5.64 -10.56
C TYR A 33 -11.35 -6.24 -11.65
N HIS A 34 -10.77 -6.95 -12.62
CA HIS A 34 -11.53 -7.60 -13.69
C HIS A 34 -12.39 -8.77 -13.20
N ALA A 35 -11.97 -9.47 -12.15
CA ALA A 35 -12.73 -10.51 -11.48
C ALA A 35 -13.89 -9.98 -10.61
N ARG A 36 -14.10 -8.65 -10.56
CA ARG A 36 -15.09 -7.99 -9.69
C ARG A 36 -14.89 -8.26 -8.20
N GLN A 37 -13.65 -8.48 -7.80
CA GLN A 37 -13.22 -8.61 -6.41
C GLN A 37 -12.04 -7.66 -6.15
N PRO A 38 -12.21 -6.33 -6.34
CA PRO A 38 -11.11 -5.39 -6.28
C PRO A 38 -10.55 -5.28 -4.86
N PHE A 39 -9.27 -4.94 -4.75
CA PHE A 39 -8.66 -4.58 -3.48
C PHE A 39 -9.25 -3.28 -2.94
N HIS A 40 -9.62 -3.26 -1.67
CA HIS A 40 -10.07 -2.03 -0.99
C HIS A 40 -8.93 -1.03 -0.77
N ALA A 41 -7.70 -1.53 -0.65
CA ALA A 41 -6.50 -0.71 -0.47
C ALA A 41 -5.26 -1.48 -0.93
N VAL A 42 -4.21 -0.72 -1.23
CA VAL A 42 -2.86 -1.26 -1.45
C VAL A 42 -1.89 -0.61 -0.46
N ILE A 43 -0.95 -1.39 0.09
CA ILE A 43 0.13 -0.88 0.92
C ILE A 43 1.44 -1.06 0.15
N LEU A 44 2.10 0.05 -0.18
CA LEU A 44 3.29 0.07 -1.03
C LEU A 44 4.52 0.53 -0.25
N ASP A 45 5.63 -0.19 -0.42
CA ASP A 45 6.93 0.25 0.09
C ASP A 45 7.50 1.36 -0.81
N LEU A 46 7.88 2.51 -0.24
CA LEU A 46 8.50 3.58 -1.04
C LEU A 46 9.82 3.15 -1.67
N THR A 47 10.63 2.42 -0.91
CA THR A 47 11.99 2.08 -1.32
C THR A 47 12.03 0.62 -1.71
N VAL A 48 11.97 0.36 -3.02
CA VAL A 48 12.26 -0.97 -3.59
C VAL A 48 13.59 -0.86 -4.32
N THR A 49 14.63 -1.46 -3.77
CA THR A 49 15.95 -1.51 -4.42
C THR A 49 15.94 -2.56 -5.53
N GLY A 50 16.27 -2.16 -6.77
CA GLY A 50 16.37 -3.09 -7.90
C GLY A 50 15.04 -3.50 -8.56
N GLY A 51 13.95 -2.80 -8.29
CA GLY A 51 12.64 -3.07 -8.88
C GLY A 51 11.76 -1.82 -9.00
N LEU A 52 10.50 -2.00 -9.42
CA LEU A 52 9.53 -0.91 -9.51
C LEU A 52 9.17 -0.42 -8.10
N GLY A 53 9.53 0.83 -7.79
CA GLY A 53 9.29 1.44 -6.47
C GLY A 53 7.81 1.70 -6.20
N GLY A 54 7.47 1.98 -4.94
CA GLY A 54 6.08 2.25 -4.54
C GLY A 54 5.47 3.46 -5.24
N LYS A 55 6.27 4.49 -5.55
CA LYS A 55 5.81 5.69 -6.26
C LYS A 55 5.40 5.37 -7.71
N ASP A 56 6.24 4.65 -8.44
CA ASP A 56 5.97 4.30 -9.84
C ASP A 56 4.83 3.28 -9.95
N THR A 57 4.79 2.33 -9.01
CA THR A 57 3.69 1.37 -8.88
C THR A 57 2.36 2.09 -8.66
N PHE A 58 2.33 3.06 -7.74
CA PHE A 58 1.14 3.87 -7.50
C PHE A 58 0.70 4.67 -8.71
N GLN A 59 1.65 5.30 -9.43
CA GLN A 59 1.32 6.06 -10.63
C GLN A 59 0.63 5.19 -11.68
N GLN A 60 1.12 3.97 -11.92
CA GLN A 60 0.52 3.03 -12.86
C GLN A 60 -0.83 2.49 -12.38
N LEU A 61 -0.94 2.09 -11.11
CA LEU A 61 -2.21 1.68 -10.51
C LEU A 61 -3.26 2.78 -10.66
N ARG A 62 -2.86 4.03 -10.47
CA ARG A 62 -3.76 5.17 -10.55
C ARG A 62 -4.16 5.57 -11.96
N GLN A 63 -3.29 5.37 -12.94
CA GLN A 63 -3.64 5.52 -14.35
C GLN A 63 -4.71 4.49 -14.76
N PHE A 64 -4.63 3.28 -14.20
CA PHE A 64 -5.61 2.22 -14.41
C PHE A 64 -6.92 2.45 -13.62
N ASP A 65 -6.80 2.74 -12.33
CA ASP A 65 -7.91 3.00 -11.41
C ASP A 65 -7.68 4.32 -10.67
N PRO A 66 -8.33 5.41 -11.13
CA PRO A 66 -8.21 6.73 -10.49
C PRO A 66 -8.66 6.79 -9.02
N GLN A 67 -9.41 5.78 -8.55
CA GLN A 67 -9.94 5.69 -7.18
C GLN A 67 -9.10 4.80 -6.25
N VAL A 68 -7.98 4.26 -6.73
CA VAL A 68 -7.11 3.39 -5.92
C VAL A 68 -6.73 4.06 -4.59
N LYS A 69 -7.01 3.37 -3.48
CA LYS A 69 -6.63 3.82 -2.13
C LYS A 69 -5.27 3.26 -1.77
N ALA A 70 -4.21 3.99 -2.09
CA ALA A 70 -2.84 3.58 -1.78
C ALA A 70 -2.34 4.17 -0.46
N ILE A 71 -1.93 3.30 0.45
CA ILE A 71 -1.16 3.62 1.64
C ILE A 71 0.31 3.41 1.32
N VAL A 72 1.16 4.32 1.75
CA VAL A 72 2.59 4.22 1.54
C VAL A 72 3.33 3.89 2.83
N SER A 73 4.40 3.11 2.73
CA SER A 73 5.24 2.77 3.87
C SER A 73 6.69 3.19 3.66
N SER A 74 7.26 3.89 4.64
CA SER A 74 8.66 4.34 4.64
C SER A 74 9.33 4.06 5.98
N GLY A 75 10.63 3.73 5.93
CA GLY A 75 11.46 3.56 7.12
C GLY A 75 12.34 4.77 7.44
N TYR A 76 12.34 5.81 6.60
CA TYR A 76 13.13 7.00 6.81
C TYR A 76 12.22 8.14 7.25
N SER A 77 12.39 8.58 8.51
CA SER A 77 11.62 9.67 9.13
C SER A 77 11.73 11.02 8.41
N ASN A 78 12.69 11.18 7.49
CA ASN A 78 12.93 12.40 6.71
C ASN A 78 12.53 12.29 5.23
N ASP A 79 11.83 11.23 4.81
CA ASP A 79 11.35 11.15 3.44
C ASP A 79 10.29 12.26 3.20
N PRO A 80 10.46 13.16 2.22
CA PRO A 80 9.49 14.21 1.91
C PRO A 80 8.08 13.67 1.66
N VAL A 81 7.98 12.40 1.26
CA VAL A 81 6.70 11.72 1.11
C VAL A 81 5.98 11.56 2.45
N LEU A 82 6.66 11.35 3.58
CA LEU A 82 6.01 11.28 4.90
C LEU A 82 5.34 12.61 5.27
N SER A 83 5.97 13.74 4.97
CA SER A 83 5.44 15.08 5.25
C SER A 83 4.47 15.61 4.19
N GLY A 84 4.45 15.00 3.00
CA GLY A 84 3.72 15.49 1.82
C GLY A 84 2.96 14.41 1.05
N TYR A 85 2.58 13.30 1.69
CA TYR A 85 1.92 12.17 1.01
C TYR A 85 0.62 12.59 0.32
N SER A 86 -0.08 13.60 0.86
CA SER A 86 -1.27 14.21 0.26
C SER A 86 -0.97 14.92 -1.06
N THR A 87 0.20 15.55 -1.19
CA THR A 87 0.70 16.14 -2.46
C THR A 87 0.88 15.08 -3.53
N PHE A 88 1.29 13.87 -3.12
CA PHE A 88 1.37 12.70 -4.00
C PHE A 88 0.03 11.96 -4.13
N ARG A 89 -1.01 12.39 -3.41
CA ARG A 89 -2.36 11.83 -3.39
C ARG A 89 -2.42 10.37 -2.95
N PHE A 90 -1.48 9.97 -2.09
CA PHE A 90 -1.66 8.76 -1.30
C PHE A 90 -2.78 8.97 -0.29
N TYR A 91 -3.50 7.88 0.00
CA TYR A 91 -4.58 7.89 0.98
C TYR A 91 -4.03 8.04 2.41
N GLY A 92 -2.90 7.41 2.69
CA GLY A 92 -2.28 7.45 4.00
C GLY A 92 -0.83 6.98 3.99
N VAL A 93 -0.23 7.01 5.17
CA VAL A 93 1.17 6.64 5.36
C VAL A 93 1.35 5.84 6.65
N VAL A 94 2.23 4.84 6.61
CA VAL A 94 2.58 4.03 7.78
C VAL A 94 4.10 3.94 7.89
N ALA A 95 4.63 4.46 9.00
CA ALA A 95 6.05 4.43 9.27
C ALA A 95 6.51 3.02 9.66
N LYS A 96 7.75 2.68 9.28
CA LYS A 96 8.45 1.49 9.79
C LYS A 96 9.29 1.89 11.00
N PRO A 97 9.45 1.01 12.01
CA PRO A 97 8.84 -0.32 12.12
C PRO A 97 7.32 -0.25 12.37
N PHE A 98 6.57 -1.18 11.77
CA PHE A 98 5.11 -1.18 11.84
C PHE A 98 4.60 -1.38 13.26
N ARG A 99 3.65 -0.55 13.67
CA ARG A 99 2.87 -0.74 14.90
C ARG A 99 1.43 -1.09 14.57
N LEU A 100 0.86 -2.06 15.29
CA LEU A 100 -0.50 -2.55 15.05
C LEU A 100 -1.54 -1.43 15.19
N ALA A 101 -1.37 -0.54 16.18
CA ALA A 101 -2.25 0.61 16.39
C ALA A 101 -2.24 1.59 15.21
N GLU A 102 -1.07 1.89 14.64
CA GLU A 102 -0.94 2.80 13.49
C GLU A 102 -1.57 2.19 12.23
N LEU A 103 -1.33 0.89 11.99
CA LEU A 103 -1.98 0.15 10.90
C LEU A 103 -3.50 0.17 11.03
N SER A 104 -4.02 -0.16 12.22
CA SER A 104 -5.45 -0.17 12.49
C SER A 104 -6.07 1.21 12.26
N GLN A 105 -5.42 2.29 12.71
CA GLN A 105 -5.92 3.65 12.54
C GLN A 105 -6.02 4.05 11.06
N VAL A 106 -4.97 3.78 10.25
CA VAL A 106 -4.97 4.14 8.82
C VAL A 106 -5.98 3.29 8.04
N LEU A 107 -6.10 2.01 8.35
CA LEU A 107 -7.02 1.11 7.63
C LEU A 107 -8.49 1.37 8.00
N HIS A 108 -8.77 1.77 9.24
CA HIS A 108 -10.13 2.11 9.64
C HIS A 108 -10.69 3.29 8.83
N GLN A 109 -9.84 4.25 8.43
CA GLN A 109 -10.25 5.36 7.56
C GLN A 109 -10.70 4.88 6.17
N ILE A 110 -10.13 3.78 5.68
CA ILE A 110 -10.42 3.24 4.33
C ILE A 110 -11.74 2.49 4.29
N THR A 111 -12.05 1.74 5.34
CA THR A 111 -13.19 0.82 5.44
C THR A 111 -14.43 1.41 6.11
N ALA A 112 -14.31 2.61 6.70
CA ALA A 112 -15.42 3.35 7.29
C ALA A 112 -16.29 4.05 6.23
#